data_AF-A0A970NXW0-F1
#
_entry.id   AF-A0A970NXW0-F1
#
_cell.length_a   1.000
_cell.length_b   1.000
_cell.length_c   1.000
_cell.angle_alpha   90.00
_cell.angle_beta   90.00
_cell.angle_gamma   90.00
#
_symmetry.space_group_name_H-M   'P 1'
#
loop_
_entity.id
_entity.type
_entity.pdbx_description
1 polymer ?
#
loop_
_entity_poly.entity_id
_entity_poly.type
_entity_poly.pdbx_seq_one_letter_code
_entity_poly.pdbx_strand_id
1 'polypeptide(L)'
;MEQLVKTSALRKLDYRIVHFESPDPRGIDVALLYRASQFKVLDAKPLRVVNPDPAGEPLQTRDILSVSLLVLPEERDSLTVLVNHHPSKYGGGSTDWRREAALKRLRSIVDSLQTSGQARIVAMGDFNDTPDHAAFDLLKPDPDHPNQGLRNLAESLFREGIGSLRYNGRWELIDMFFLSPGWAEDARMRILHPPFLTVRDNAHSGEKPLRTYSGPRYQGGVSDHCPIVLELKSP
;
A
#
# COMPACT_ATOMS: atom_id res chain seq x y z
N MET A 1 -12.97 7.17 10.05
CA MET A 1 -13.25 6.70 8.68
C MET A 1 -14.71 6.41 8.37
N GLU A 2 -15.52 5.88 9.30
CA GLU A 2 -16.93 5.58 9.01
C GLU A 2 -17.73 6.79 8.49
N GLN A 3 -17.41 7.99 8.96
CA GLN A 3 -18.04 9.21 8.47
C GLN A 3 -17.81 9.39 6.96
N LEU A 4 -16.62 9.06 6.44
CA LEU A 4 -16.29 9.19 5.01
C LEU A 4 -17.24 8.37 4.14
N VAL A 5 -17.54 7.13 4.51
CA VAL A 5 -18.47 6.27 3.75
C VAL A 5 -19.93 6.69 3.93
N LYS A 6 -20.27 7.37 5.03
CA LYS A 6 -21.64 7.82 5.33
C LYS A 6 -21.97 9.21 4.76
N THR A 7 -21.00 10.12 4.63
CA THR A 7 -21.27 11.53 4.33
C THR A 7 -20.74 12.03 2.98
N SER A 8 -19.87 11.27 2.31
CA SER A 8 -19.33 11.66 1.00
C SER A 8 -20.11 11.08 -0.18
N ALA A 9 -19.65 11.37 -1.40
CA ALA A 9 -20.17 10.75 -2.63
C ALA A 9 -20.10 9.20 -2.59
N LEU A 10 -19.22 8.62 -1.78
CA LEU A 10 -19.06 7.18 -1.62
C LEU A 10 -20.33 6.49 -1.10
N ARG A 11 -21.15 7.18 -0.30
CA ARG A 11 -22.43 6.63 0.20
C ARG A 11 -23.35 6.20 -0.95
N LYS A 12 -23.36 6.96 -2.05
CA LYS A 12 -24.22 6.69 -3.21
C LYS A 12 -23.73 5.51 -4.05
N LEU A 13 -22.50 5.05 -3.82
CA LEU A 13 -21.83 4.01 -4.59
C LEU A 13 -21.65 2.70 -3.80
N ASP A 14 -22.38 2.54 -2.70
CA ASP A 14 -22.38 1.35 -1.83
C ASP A 14 -20.98 0.92 -1.37
N TYR A 15 -20.14 1.91 -1.00
CA TYR A 15 -18.86 1.63 -0.39
C TYR A 15 -19.02 1.19 1.07
N ARG A 16 -18.32 0.12 1.41
CA ARG A 16 -18.13 -0.36 2.78
C ARG A 16 -16.65 -0.32 3.14
N ILE A 17 -16.36 -0.53 4.41
CA ILE A 17 -15.04 -0.40 4.99
C ILE A 17 -14.65 -1.67 5.75
N VAL A 18 -13.38 -2.05 5.65
CA VAL A 18 -12.69 -2.95 6.57
C VAL A 18 -11.56 -2.16 7.22
N HIS A 19 -11.56 -2.07 8.54
CA HIS A 19 -10.60 -1.32 9.35
C HIS A 19 -10.46 -1.98 10.72
N PHE A 20 -9.23 -1.96 11.25
CA PHE A 20 -8.90 -2.40 12.60
C PHE A 20 -7.93 -1.37 13.19
N GLU A 21 -8.04 -1.14 14.50
CA GLU A 21 -7.04 -0.37 15.23
C GLU A 21 -5.73 -1.15 15.31
N SER A 22 -4.62 -0.44 15.09
CA SER A 22 -3.27 -0.98 15.13
C SER A 22 -2.52 -0.43 16.36
N PRO A 23 -1.39 -1.03 16.77
CA PRO A 23 -0.67 -0.62 17.97
C PRO A 23 0.21 0.62 17.72
N ASP A 24 0.01 1.33 16.60
CA ASP A 24 0.76 2.54 16.32
C ASP A 24 0.42 3.61 17.37
N PRO A 25 1.39 4.10 18.16
CA PRO A 25 1.12 5.03 19.26
C PRO A 25 0.54 6.38 18.81
N ARG A 26 0.56 6.67 17.50
CA ARG A 26 -0.03 7.88 16.92
C ARG A 26 -1.52 7.71 16.56
N GLY A 27 -2.07 6.50 16.66
CA GLY A 27 -3.45 6.18 16.25
C GLY A 27 -3.64 6.22 14.73
N ILE A 28 -2.60 5.89 13.96
CA ILE A 28 -2.66 5.87 12.49
C ILE A 28 -2.79 4.43 12.03
N ASP A 29 -3.89 4.14 11.33
CA ASP A 29 -4.21 2.79 10.82
C ASP A 29 -4.27 2.73 9.29
N VAL A 30 -4.31 1.50 8.79
CA VAL A 30 -4.65 1.19 7.40
C VAL A 30 -6.09 0.69 7.32
N ALA A 31 -6.74 0.90 6.18
CA ALA A 31 -8.09 0.43 5.93
C ALA A 31 -8.33 0.18 4.44
N LEU A 32 -9.32 -0.65 4.15
CA LEU A 32 -9.77 -0.92 2.79
C LEU A 32 -11.23 -0.46 2.63
N LEU A 33 -11.48 0.40 1.64
CA LEU A 33 -12.82 0.66 1.16
C LEU A 33 -13.09 -0.18 -0.08
N TYR A 34 -14.27 -0.78 -0.17
CA TYR A 34 -14.68 -1.61 -1.31
C TYR A 34 -16.14 -1.34 -1.65
N ARG A 35 -16.53 -1.53 -2.92
CA ARG A 35 -17.94 -1.47 -3.33
C ARG A 35 -18.59 -2.82 -3.05
N ALA A 36 -19.59 -2.86 -2.19
CA ALA A 36 -20.26 -4.11 -1.82
C ALA A 36 -21.10 -4.72 -2.95
N SER A 37 -21.43 -3.93 -3.97
CA SER A 37 -22.02 -4.42 -5.22
C SER A 37 -21.04 -5.18 -6.12
N GLN A 38 -19.73 -5.05 -5.91
CA GLN A 38 -18.68 -5.70 -6.72
C GLN A 38 -17.88 -6.73 -5.94
N PHE A 39 -17.84 -6.63 -4.61
CA PHE A 39 -17.05 -7.51 -3.77
C PHE A 39 -17.78 -7.93 -2.50
N LYS A 40 -17.62 -9.19 -2.14
CA LYS A 40 -18.04 -9.73 -0.84
C LYS A 40 -16.80 -10.08 -0.02
N VAL A 41 -16.71 -9.58 1.21
CA VAL A 41 -15.61 -9.94 2.13
C VAL A 41 -15.79 -11.40 2.58
N LEU A 42 -14.74 -12.20 2.42
CA LEU A 42 -14.65 -13.59 2.88
C LEU A 42 -13.90 -13.71 4.21
N ASP A 43 -12.77 -13.02 4.33
CA ASP A 43 -11.92 -12.98 5.53
C ASP A 43 -11.28 -11.59 5.65
N ALA A 44 -11.04 -11.13 6.87
CA ALA A 44 -10.36 -9.87 7.14
C ALA A 44 -9.62 -9.95 8.48
N LYS A 45 -8.32 -9.61 8.46
CA LYS A 45 -7.49 -9.68 9.67
C LYS A 45 -6.36 -8.65 9.68
N PRO A 46 -6.08 -8.02 10.82
CA PRO A 46 -4.84 -7.28 11.04
C PRO A 46 -3.70 -8.26 11.33
N LEU A 47 -2.59 -8.15 10.59
CA LEU A 47 -1.43 -9.01 10.74
C LEU A 47 -0.26 -8.20 11.30
N ARG A 48 0.06 -8.48 12.56
CA ARG A 48 1.11 -7.81 13.32
C ARG A 48 2.48 -7.96 12.67
N VAL A 49 3.23 -6.86 12.62
CA VAL A 49 4.67 -6.87 12.34
C VAL A 49 5.41 -7.22 13.63
N VAL A 50 6.33 -8.17 13.54
CA VAL A 50 7.11 -8.69 14.67
C VAL A 50 8.58 -8.37 14.51
N ASN A 51 9.30 -8.34 15.62
CA ASN A 51 10.75 -8.20 15.64
C ASN A 51 11.40 -9.42 14.96
N PRO A 52 12.44 -9.25 14.13
CA PRO A 52 13.18 -10.38 13.54
C PRO A 52 14.03 -11.19 14.54
N ASP A 53 14.13 -10.77 15.81
CA ASP A 53 14.82 -11.56 16.83
C ASP A 53 14.05 -12.85 17.22
N PRO A 54 14.71 -13.83 17.87
CA PRO A 54 14.07 -15.10 18.23
C PRO A 54 12.89 -14.97 19.19
N ALA A 55 12.79 -13.86 19.94
CA ALA A 55 11.66 -13.62 20.83
C ALA A 55 10.40 -13.25 20.04
N GLY A 56 10.55 -12.64 18.85
CA GLY A 56 9.44 -12.40 17.92
C GLY A 56 8.41 -11.40 18.45
N GLU A 57 8.84 -10.48 19.32
CA GLU A 57 7.92 -9.58 20.00
C GLU A 57 7.22 -8.62 19.01
N PRO A 58 5.91 -8.35 19.19
CA PRO A 58 5.17 -7.39 18.39
C PRO A 58 5.81 -6.00 18.38
N LEU A 59 6.01 -5.42 17.18
CA LEU A 59 6.41 -4.03 17.06
C LEU A 59 5.21 -3.10 17.25
N GLN A 60 5.45 -1.97 17.92
CA GLN A 60 4.50 -0.85 17.99
C GLN A 60 4.53 -0.07 16.67
N THR A 61 3.91 -0.63 15.64
CA THR A 61 3.78 -0.08 14.29
C THR A 61 2.46 -0.53 13.68
N ARG A 62 2.05 0.08 12.56
CA ARG A 62 0.85 -0.35 11.82
C ARG A 62 0.92 -1.83 11.45
N ASP A 63 -0.24 -2.48 11.54
CA ASP A 63 -0.46 -3.84 11.07
C ASP A 63 -0.59 -3.88 9.54
N ILE A 64 -0.29 -5.04 8.95
CA ILE A 64 -0.63 -5.32 7.56
C ILE A 64 -2.09 -5.80 7.55
N LEU A 65 -2.98 -5.06 6.89
CA LEU A 65 -4.38 -5.46 6.77
C LEU A 65 -4.53 -6.45 5.61
N SER A 66 -4.92 -7.68 5.91
CA SER A 66 -5.28 -8.69 4.90
C SER A 66 -6.78 -8.77 4.75
N VAL A 67 -7.29 -8.60 3.53
CA VAL A 67 -8.72 -8.75 3.21
C VAL A 67 -8.87 -9.67 2.00
N SER A 68 -9.56 -10.79 2.18
CA SER A 68 -9.96 -11.68 1.09
C SER A 68 -11.36 -11.31 0.62
N LEU A 69 -11.50 -11.11 -0.68
CA LEU A 69 -12.69 -10.63 -1.36
C LEU A 69 -13.10 -11.64 -2.44
N LEU A 70 -14.38 -11.98 -2.49
CA LEU A 70 -14.98 -12.65 -3.64
C LEU A 70 -15.41 -11.60 -4.67
N VAL A 71 -15.04 -11.78 -5.94
CA VAL A 71 -15.44 -10.89 -7.04
C VAL A 71 -16.85 -11.25 -7.52
N LEU A 72 -17.73 -10.25 -7.63
CA LEU A 72 -19.11 -10.39 -8.08
C LEU A 72 -19.30 -9.83 -9.51
N PRO A 73 -20.24 -10.39 -10.30
CA PRO A 73 -21.15 -11.50 -9.99
C PRO A 73 -20.55 -12.88 -10.32
N GLU A 74 -19.34 -12.93 -10.85
CA GLU A 74 -18.75 -14.15 -11.42
C GLU A 74 -18.54 -15.28 -10.39
N GLU A 75 -18.46 -14.94 -9.08
CA GLU A 75 -18.42 -15.84 -7.91
C GLU A 75 -17.40 -16.99 -8.00
N ARG A 76 -16.42 -16.90 -8.90
CA ARG A 76 -15.40 -17.94 -9.14
C ARG A 76 -14.03 -17.57 -8.61
N ASP A 77 -13.73 -16.28 -8.55
CA ASP A 77 -12.40 -15.78 -8.23
C ASP A 77 -12.37 -15.02 -6.91
N SER A 78 -11.41 -15.38 -6.06
CA SER A 78 -11.06 -14.61 -4.86
C SER A 78 -9.83 -13.75 -5.10
N LEU A 79 -9.84 -12.56 -4.50
CA LEU A 79 -8.75 -11.60 -4.45
C LEU A 79 -8.36 -11.38 -3.00
N THR A 80 -7.07 -11.48 -2.67
CA THR A 80 -6.57 -11.00 -1.37
C THR A 80 -5.85 -9.67 -1.55
N VAL A 81 -6.30 -8.63 -0.84
CA VAL A 81 -5.65 -7.33 -0.77
C VAL A 81 -4.89 -7.23 0.56
N LEU A 82 -3.60 -6.91 0.48
CA LEU A 82 -2.73 -6.63 1.61
C LEU A 82 -2.45 -5.12 1.64
N VAL A 83 -3.00 -4.40 2.60
CA VAL A 83 -2.79 -2.95 2.75
C VAL A 83 -1.67 -2.70 3.76
N ASN A 84 -0.65 -1.95 3.32
CA ASN A 84 0.60 -1.75 4.04
C ASN A 84 0.81 -0.25 4.34
N HIS A 85 1.40 0.03 5.49
CA HIS A 85 1.98 1.33 5.84
C HIS A 85 3.22 1.08 6.68
N HIS A 86 4.37 0.95 6.02
CA HIS A 86 5.61 0.56 6.66
C HIS A 86 6.14 1.67 7.60
N PRO A 87 7.00 1.32 8.56
CA PRO A 87 7.67 2.29 9.42
C PRO A 87 8.35 3.39 8.62
N SER A 88 8.08 4.65 8.96
CA SER A 88 8.67 5.83 8.32
C SER A 88 10.18 5.94 8.57
N LYS A 89 10.89 6.64 7.67
CA LYS A 89 12.34 6.93 7.79
C LYS A 89 12.74 7.88 8.94
N TYR A 90 11.79 8.35 9.77
CA TYR A 90 12.06 9.27 10.89
C TYR A 90 13.05 8.62 11.89
N GLY A 91 14.25 9.22 12.01
CA GLY A 91 15.36 8.70 12.83
C GLY A 91 16.63 8.34 12.04
N GLY A 92 16.62 8.50 10.71
CA GLY A 92 17.73 8.09 9.84
C GLY A 92 17.77 6.58 9.62
N GLY A 93 18.88 6.06 9.07
CA GLY A 93 19.08 4.61 8.76
C GLY A 93 18.96 3.65 9.96
N SER A 94 18.75 4.17 11.18
CA SER A 94 18.44 3.39 12.38
C SER A 94 17.08 2.67 12.34
N THR A 95 16.20 3.02 11.41
CA THR A 95 14.85 2.44 11.26
C THR A 95 14.73 1.44 10.10
N ASP A 96 15.79 1.21 9.33
CA ASP A 96 15.79 0.36 8.13
C ASP A 96 15.40 -1.10 8.46
N TRP A 97 15.89 -1.61 9.60
CA TRP A 97 15.54 -2.95 10.06
C TRP A 97 14.04 -3.12 10.34
N ARG A 98 13.32 -2.06 10.73
CA ARG A 98 11.87 -2.12 10.98
C ARG A 98 11.10 -2.24 9.67
N ARG A 99 11.55 -1.55 8.61
CA ARG A 99 10.99 -1.70 7.26
C ARG A 99 11.30 -3.08 6.70
N GLU A 100 12.51 -3.59 6.92
CA GLU A 100 12.88 -4.95 6.55
C GLU A 100 12.04 -6.00 7.31
N ALA A 101 11.78 -5.79 8.61
CA ALA A 101 10.88 -6.64 9.39
C ALA A 101 9.45 -6.66 8.83
N ALA A 102 8.93 -5.50 8.43
CA ALA A 102 7.63 -5.39 7.75
C ALA A 102 7.64 -6.13 6.40
N LEU A 103 8.71 -6.01 5.61
CA LEU A 103 8.87 -6.74 4.34
C LEU A 103 8.97 -8.26 4.54
N LYS A 104 9.72 -8.74 5.53
CA LYS A 104 9.78 -10.16 5.91
C LYS A 104 8.42 -10.68 6.34
N ARG A 105 7.68 -9.88 7.11
CA ARG A 105 6.32 -10.22 7.52
C ARG A 105 5.39 -10.31 6.31
N LEU A 106 5.43 -9.33 5.41
CA LEU A 106 4.68 -9.34 4.17
C LEU A 106 5.00 -10.58 3.32
N ARG A 107 6.29 -10.90 3.16
CA ARG A 107 6.74 -12.10 2.43
C ARG A 107 6.16 -13.39 3.03
N SER A 108 6.27 -13.56 4.34
CA SER A 108 5.70 -14.71 5.05
C SER A 108 4.18 -14.85 4.85
N ILE A 109 3.46 -13.73 4.85
CA ILE A 109 2.01 -13.71 4.60
C ILE A 109 1.71 -14.15 3.16
N VAL A 110 2.45 -13.61 2.19
CA VAL A 110 2.32 -13.94 0.77
C VAL A 110 2.59 -15.43 0.53
N ASP A 111 3.69 -15.96 1.07
CA ASP A 111 4.04 -17.38 0.93
C ASP A 111 2.95 -18.28 1.52
N SER A 112 2.41 -17.92 2.69
CA SER A 112 1.31 -18.66 3.31
C SER A 112 0.05 -18.65 2.45
N LEU A 113 -0.32 -17.49 1.88
CA LEU A 113 -1.47 -17.36 0.99
C LEU A 113 -1.28 -18.18 -0.29
N GLN A 114 -0.12 -18.07 -0.94
CA GLN A 114 0.19 -18.82 -2.16
C GLN A 114 0.21 -20.33 -1.91
N THR A 115 0.77 -20.78 -0.78
CA THR A 115 0.75 -22.19 -0.35
C THR A 115 -0.68 -22.71 -0.14
N SER A 116 -1.58 -21.85 0.34
CA SER A 116 -3.02 -22.19 0.50
C SER A 116 -3.83 -22.14 -0.81
N GLY A 117 -3.19 -21.83 -1.94
CA GLY A 117 -3.82 -21.78 -3.26
C GLY A 117 -4.37 -20.41 -3.66
N GLN A 118 -4.14 -19.35 -2.88
CA GLN A 118 -4.55 -18.00 -3.24
C GLN A 118 -3.67 -17.47 -4.38
N ALA A 119 -4.20 -17.47 -5.61
CA ALA A 119 -3.45 -17.08 -6.81
C ALA A 119 -3.39 -15.57 -7.05
N ARG A 120 -4.42 -14.83 -6.62
CA ARG A 120 -4.56 -13.38 -6.85
C ARG A 120 -4.35 -12.60 -5.56
N ILE A 121 -3.17 -12.00 -5.45
CA ILE A 121 -2.76 -11.18 -4.31
C ILE A 121 -2.35 -9.82 -4.85
N VAL A 122 -2.84 -8.76 -4.20
CA VAL A 122 -2.42 -7.38 -4.41
C VAL A 122 -1.90 -6.87 -3.08
N ALA A 123 -0.60 -6.58 -2.97
CA ALA A 123 -0.09 -5.79 -1.85
C ALA A 123 0.02 -4.33 -2.28
N MET A 124 -0.50 -3.42 -1.47
CA MET A 124 -0.57 -1.99 -1.78
C MET A 124 -0.29 -1.13 -0.56
N GLY A 125 0.10 0.13 -0.81
CA GLY A 125 0.17 1.16 0.21
C GLY A 125 1.53 1.86 0.25
N ASP A 126 1.83 2.49 1.38
CA ASP A 126 3.06 3.24 1.62
C ASP A 126 4.12 2.31 2.22
N PHE A 127 5.17 2.02 1.45
CA PHE A 127 6.28 1.17 1.88
C PHE A 127 7.44 1.96 2.50
N ASN A 128 7.36 3.29 2.52
CA ASN A 128 8.37 4.21 3.06
C ASN A 128 9.79 3.97 2.53
N ASP A 129 9.91 3.40 1.32
CA ASP A 129 11.18 3.22 0.63
C ASP A 129 11.00 3.13 -0.89
N THR A 130 12.07 3.38 -1.63
CA THR A 130 12.02 3.44 -3.10
C THR A 130 12.24 2.07 -3.75
N PRO A 131 11.68 1.81 -4.96
CA PRO A 131 11.77 0.51 -5.62
C PRO A 131 13.17 -0.09 -5.79
N ASP A 132 14.22 0.73 -5.81
CA ASP A 132 15.62 0.32 -5.91
C ASP A 132 16.25 -0.13 -4.58
N HIS A 133 15.54 0.01 -3.46
CA HIS A 133 16.03 -0.45 -2.17
C HIS A 133 16.11 -1.99 -2.13
N ALA A 134 17.29 -2.53 -1.82
CA ALA A 134 17.60 -3.96 -1.89
C ALA A 134 16.66 -4.85 -1.04
N ALA A 135 16.08 -4.33 0.04
CA ALA A 135 15.13 -5.10 0.86
C ALA A 135 13.87 -5.55 0.08
N PHE A 136 13.50 -4.89 -1.01
CA PHE A 136 12.38 -5.34 -1.86
C PHE A 136 12.68 -6.65 -2.60
N ASP A 137 13.94 -7.07 -2.70
CA ASP A 137 14.32 -8.37 -3.26
C ASP A 137 13.68 -9.53 -2.47
N LEU A 138 13.37 -9.33 -1.18
CA LEU A 138 12.63 -10.31 -0.36
C LEU A 138 11.27 -10.66 -0.95
N LEU A 139 10.62 -9.73 -1.65
CA LEU A 139 9.30 -9.94 -2.23
C LEU A 139 9.36 -10.53 -3.64
N LYS A 140 10.51 -10.48 -4.34
CA LYS A 140 10.59 -10.90 -5.74
C LYS A 140 10.24 -12.38 -5.89
N PRO A 141 9.67 -12.77 -7.05
CA PRO A 141 9.50 -14.17 -7.38
C PRO A 141 10.83 -14.90 -7.40
N ASP A 142 10.83 -16.12 -6.87
CA ASP A 142 11.98 -17.01 -6.94
C ASP A 142 12.12 -17.51 -8.40
N PRO A 143 13.30 -17.40 -9.03
CA PRO A 143 13.54 -17.95 -10.35
C PRO A 143 13.20 -19.44 -10.49
N ASP A 144 13.42 -20.23 -9.43
CA ASP A 144 13.12 -21.67 -9.40
C ASP A 144 11.64 -21.95 -9.07
N HIS A 145 10.95 -20.97 -8.47
CA HIS A 145 9.53 -21.05 -8.12
C HIS A 145 8.77 -19.80 -8.62
N PRO A 146 8.60 -19.63 -9.94
CA PRO A 146 8.11 -18.38 -10.55
C PRO A 146 6.66 -18.04 -10.18
N ASN A 147 5.94 -18.96 -9.55
CA ASN A 147 4.58 -18.74 -9.04
C ASN A 147 4.53 -18.17 -7.61
N GLN A 148 5.67 -18.07 -6.94
CA GLN A 148 5.79 -17.52 -5.58
C GLN A 148 6.30 -16.07 -5.61
N GLY A 149 6.08 -15.32 -4.54
CA GLY A 149 6.49 -13.92 -4.44
C GLY A 149 5.56 -12.95 -5.18
N LEU A 150 6.02 -11.71 -5.35
CA LEU A 150 5.30 -10.59 -5.94
C LEU A 150 6.18 -9.74 -6.86
N ARG A 151 5.61 -9.31 -7.99
CA ARG A 151 6.20 -8.32 -8.89
C ARG A 151 5.86 -6.90 -8.45
N ASN A 152 6.85 -6.01 -8.40
CA ASN A 152 6.64 -4.58 -8.13
C ASN A 152 6.25 -3.83 -9.42
N LEU A 153 5.08 -3.19 -9.44
CA LEU A 153 4.62 -2.40 -10.59
C LEU A 153 5.16 -0.97 -10.64
N ALA A 154 5.86 -0.53 -9.60
CA ALA A 154 6.40 0.82 -9.50
C ALA A 154 7.77 0.98 -10.20
N GLU A 155 8.45 -0.10 -10.58
CA GLU A 155 9.84 -0.05 -11.07
C GLU A 155 10.00 0.77 -12.35
N SER A 156 9.07 0.68 -13.30
CA SER A 156 9.14 1.48 -14.54
C SER A 156 8.94 2.97 -14.27
N LEU A 157 7.92 3.31 -13.47
CA LEU A 157 7.62 4.69 -13.06
C LEU A 157 8.80 5.31 -12.31
N PHE A 158 9.44 4.53 -11.45
CA PHE A 158 10.63 4.97 -10.71
C PHE A 158 11.80 5.29 -11.64
N ARG A 159 12.08 4.44 -12.64
CA ARG A 159 13.13 4.70 -13.64
C ARG A 159 12.85 5.96 -14.48
N GLU A 160 11.58 6.30 -14.68
CA GLU A 160 11.14 7.53 -15.35
C GLU A 160 11.17 8.77 -14.44
N GLY A 161 11.53 8.62 -13.15
CA GLY A 161 11.59 9.73 -12.19
C GLY A 161 10.23 10.22 -11.69
N ILE A 162 9.19 9.40 -11.87
CA ILE A 162 7.82 9.69 -11.40
C ILE A 162 7.71 9.24 -9.94
N GLY A 163 7.15 10.07 -9.06
CA GLY A 163 7.02 9.76 -7.64
C GLY A 163 5.64 10.10 -7.07
N SER A 164 5.36 9.56 -5.89
CA SER A 164 4.12 9.75 -5.14
C SER A 164 4.27 10.78 -4.02
N LEU A 165 5.49 11.07 -3.58
CA LEU A 165 5.81 12.05 -2.54
C LEU A 165 6.84 13.05 -3.06
N ARG A 166 6.76 14.32 -2.65
CA ARG A 166 7.80 15.32 -2.93
C ARG A 166 8.55 15.68 -1.65
N TYR A 167 9.83 15.33 -1.59
CA TYR A 167 10.72 15.62 -0.46
C TYR A 167 11.97 16.39 -0.92
N ASN A 168 12.27 17.53 -0.29
CA ASN A 168 13.42 18.39 -0.59
C ASN A 168 13.62 18.67 -2.11
N GLY A 169 12.52 18.99 -2.81
CA GLY A 169 12.53 19.28 -4.24
C GLY A 169 12.75 18.05 -5.14
N ARG A 170 12.64 16.83 -4.61
CA ARG A 170 12.76 15.57 -5.37
C ARG A 170 11.48 14.74 -5.24
N TRP A 171 11.10 14.06 -6.32
CA TRP A 171 10.01 13.11 -6.30
C TRP A 171 10.57 11.77 -5.79
N GLU A 172 9.91 11.19 -4.80
CA GLU A 172 10.17 9.85 -4.30
C GLU A 172 8.94 8.98 -4.60
N LEU A 173 9.17 7.74 -5.03
CA LEU A 173 8.11 6.76 -5.23
C LEU A 173 8.15 5.77 -4.08
N ILE A 174 7.25 5.92 -3.12
CA ILE A 174 7.19 5.06 -1.93
C ILE A 174 5.82 4.38 -1.76
N ASP A 175 4.81 4.87 -2.47
CA ASP A 175 3.50 4.26 -2.57
C ASP A 175 3.49 3.31 -3.77
N MET A 176 3.22 2.03 -3.55
CA MET A 176 3.43 1.00 -4.57
C MET A 176 2.31 -0.04 -4.62
N PHE A 177 2.22 -0.73 -5.76
CA PHE A 177 1.47 -1.96 -5.92
C PHE A 177 2.42 -3.12 -6.24
N PHE A 178 2.22 -4.23 -5.55
CA PHE A 178 2.87 -5.51 -5.80
C PHE A 178 1.82 -6.56 -6.14
N LEU A 179 2.08 -7.36 -7.16
CA LEU A 179 1.14 -8.35 -7.69
C LEU A 179 1.73 -9.75 -7.64
N SER A 180 0.93 -10.74 -7.27
CA SER A 180 1.31 -12.15 -7.48
C SER A 180 1.44 -12.49 -8.98
N PRO A 181 2.19 -13.54 -9.35
CA PRO A 181 2.36 -13.95 -10.75
C PRO A 181 1.05 -14.32 -11.48
N GLY A 182 -0.02 -14.65 -10.76
CA GLY A 182 -1.32 -15.02 -11.35
C GLY A 182 -2.12 -13.90 -12.00
N TRP A 183 -1.57 -12.67 -12.08
CA TRP A 183 -2.20 -11.53 -12.74
C TRP A 183 -1.78 -11.41 -14.20
N ALA A 184 -2.64 -10.78 -15.01
CA ALA A 184 -2.32 -10.47 -16.39
C ALA A 184 -1.07 -9.56 -16.51
N GLU A 185 -0.29 -9.77 -17.57
CA GLU A 185 0.94 -9.00 -17.85
C GLU A 185 0.67 -7.51 -18.11
N ASP A 186 -0.56 -7.13 -18.42
CA ASP A 186 -0.93 -5.76 -18.76
C ASP A 186 -1.50 -4.96 -17.57
N ALA A 187 -1.37 -5.47 -16.35
CA ALA A 187 -1.63 -4.70 -15.14
C ALA A 187 -0.77 -3.43 -15.10
N ARG A 188 -1.40 -2.28 -14.83
CA ARG A 188 -0.73 -0.98 -14.86
C ARG A 188 -0.91 -0.21 -13.56
N MET A 189 0.19 0.30 -13.05
CA MET A 189 0.19 1.29 -11.99
C MET A 189 0.29 2.70 -12.60
N ARG A 190 -0.43 3.66 -12.02
CA ARG A 190 -0.39 5.08 -12.38
C ARG A 190 -0.36 5.93 -11.13
N ILE A 191 0.29 7.09 -11.21
CA ILE A 191 0.24 8.13 -10.16
C ILE A 191 -0.63 9.27 -10.68
N LEU A 192 -1.59 9.70 -9.86
CA LEU A 192 -2.52 10.77 -10.22
C LEU A 192 -2.06 12.11 -9.65
N HIS A 193 -1.96 13.11 -10.51
CA HIS A 193 -1.67 14.52 -10.15
C HIS A 193 -2.84 15.42 -10.52
N PRO A 194 -4.01 15.28 -9.88
CA PRO A 194 -5.13 16.17 -10.17
C PRO A 194 -4.78 17.59 -9.68
N PRO A 195 -5.12 18.65 -10.43
CA PRO A 195 -4.70 20.03 -10.11
C PRO A 195 -5.08 20.53 -8.71
N PHE A 196 -6.17 20.02 -8.13
CA PHE A 196 -6.59 20.42 -6.78
C PHE A 196 -5.78 19.75 -5.65
N LEU A 197 -4.97 18.74 -5.96
CA LEU A 197 -4.06 18.09 -5.01
C LEU A 197 -2.63 18.62 -5.09
N THR A 198 -2.32 19.53 -6.00
CA THR A 198 -0.97 20.08 -6.16
C THR A 198 -0.93 21.58 -5.86
N VAL A 199 0.26 22.05 -5.47
CA VAL A 199 0.57 23.46 -5.27
C VAL A 199 1.99 23.73 -5.75
N ARG A 200 2.24 24.96 -6.20
CA ARG A 200 3.60 25.38 -6.55
C ARG A 200 4.52 25.25 -5.35
N ASP A 201 5.70 24.67 -5.56
CA ASP A 201 6.72 24.69 -4.54
C ASP A 201 7.40 26.07 -4.53
N ASN A 202 7.37 26.73 -3.38
CA ASN A 202 8.01 28.04 -3.21
C ASN A 202 9.49 27.92 -2.80
N ALA A 203 9.92 26.74 -2.32
CA ALA A 203 11.30 26.48 -1.92
C ALA A 203 12.15 25.86 -3.04
N HIS A 204 11.50 25.16 -3.97
CA HIS A 204 12.13 24.47 -5.09
C HIS A 204 11.36 24.71 -6.38
N SER A 205 11.91 24.31 -7.53
CA SER A 205 11.17 24.37 -8.79
C SER A 205 10.10 23.28 -8.88
N GLY A 206 9.00 23.60 -9.59
CA GLY A 206 7.91 22.69 -9.88
C GLY A 206 6.76 22.74 -8.87
N GLU A 207 6.02 21.64 -8.80
CA GLU A 207 4.88 21.45 -7.92
C GLU A 207 5.15 20.38 -6.87
N LYS A 208 4.33 20.38 -5.83
CA LYS A 208 4.28 19.36 -4.79
C LYS A 208 2.85 19.09 -4.36
N PRO A 209 2.56 17.94 -3.73
CA PRO A 209 1.25 17.69 -3.14
C PRO A 209 0.89 18.76 -2.10
N LEU A 210 -0.36 19.20 -2.13
CA LEU A 210 -0.93 20.14 -1.19
C LEU A 210 -1.31 19.39 0.10
N ARG A 211 -0.34 19.36 1.02
CA ARG A 211 -0.45 18.71 2.33
C ARG A 211 -1.36 19.45 3.29
N THR A 212 -1.97 18.71 4.23
CA THR A 212 -2.90 19.28 5.23
C THR A 212 -2.22 20.22 6.22
N TYR A 213 -1.03 19.85 6.69
CA TYR A 213 -0.27 20.62 7.67
C TYR A 213 1.19 20.81 7.23
N SER A 214 1.75 21.98 7.51
CA SER A 214 3.18 22.27 7.38
C SER A 214 3.73 22.67 8.75
N GLY A 215 4.35 21.72 9.44
CA GLY A 215 4.63 21.88 10.87
C GLY A 215 3.30 22.11 11.62
N PRO A 216 3.20 23.13 12.50
CA PRO A 216 1.97 23.42 13.23
C PRO A 216 0.90 24.13 12.39
N ARG A 217 1.21 24.58 11.16
CA ARG A 217 0.31 25.40 10.34
C ARG A 217 -0.61 24.53 9.48
N TYR A 218 -1.92 24.72 9.61
CA TYR A 218 -2.91 24.16 8.68
C TYR A 218 -2.84 24.87 7.31
N GLN A 219 -2.80 24.10 6.23
CA GLN A 219 -2.66 24.56 4.85
C GLN A 219 -3.93 24.36 4.01
N GLY A 220 -4.92 23.62 4.50
CA GLY A 220 -6.14 23.31 3.74
C GLY A 220 -6.00 22.17 2.73
N GLY A 221 -4.83 21.56 2.65
CA GLY A 221 -4.54 20.45 1.73
C GLY A 221 -5.09 19.11 2.16
N VAL A 222 -5.15 18.17 1.20
CA VAL A 222 -5.72 16.83 1.41
C VAL A 222 -4.66 15.82 1.83
N SER A 223 -3.45 15.89 1.26
CA SER A 223 -2.42 14.87 1.42
C SER A 223 -1.05 15.39 0.98
N ASP A 224 0.02 14.94 1.61
CA ASP A 224 1.38 15.10 1.12
C ASP A 224 1.81 14.04 0.09
N HIS A 225 0.97 13.04 -0.14
CA HIS A 225 1.16 12.00 -1.14
C HIS A 225 0.14 12.12 -2.29
N CYS A 226 0.57 11.78 -3.49
CA CYS A 226 -0.27 11.61 -4.68
C CYS A 226 -0.97 10.25 -4.64
N PRO A 227 -2.27 10.17 -5.01
CA PRO A 227 -2.94 8.89 -5.15
C PRO A 227 -2.31 8.00 -6.21
N ILE A 228 -2.18 6.71 -5.92
CA ILE A 228 -1.80 5.68 -6.88
C ILE A 228 -3.04 4.89 -7.34
N VAL A 229 -3.04 4.46 -8.60
CA VAL A 229 -4.12 3.66 -9.20
C VAL A 229 -3.53 2.41 -9.81
N LEU A 230 -4.19 1.29 -9.56
CA LEU A 230 -3.94 0.01 -10.20
C LEU A 230 -5.09 -0.29 -11.16
N GLU A 231 -4.77 -0.46 -12.44
CA GLU A 231 -5.69 -0.93 -13.46
C GLU A 231 -5.39 -2.42 -13.70
N LEU A 232 -6.38 -3.27 -13.40
CA LEU A 232 -6.34 -4.71 -13.65
C LEU A 232 -7.36 -5.03 -14.73
N LYS A 233 -6.97 -5.82 -15.74
CA LYS A 233 -7.97 -6.42 -16.62
C LYS A 233 -8.59 -7.63 -15.92
N SER A 234 -9.92 -7.67 -15.95
CA SER A 234 -10.63 -8.91 -15.68
C SER A 234 -10.24 -9.92 -16.77
N PRO A 235 -9.96 -11.19 -16.42
CA PRO A 235 -9.78 -12.23 -17.44
C PRO A 235 -10.99 -12.38 -18.35
#